data_AF-A0A7L4HHC4-F1
#
_entry.id   AF-A0A7L4HHC4-F1
#
_cell.length_a   1.000
_cell.length_b   1.000
_cell.length_c   1.000
_cell.angle_alpha   90.00
_cell.angle_beta   90.00
_cell.angle_gamma   90.00
#
_symmetry.space_group_name_H-M   'P 1'
#
loop_
_entity.id
_entity.type
_entity.pdbx_description
1 polymer ?
#
loop_
_entity_poly.entity_id
_entity_poly.type
_entity_poly.pdbx_seq_one_letter_code
_entity_poly.pdbx_strand_id
1 'polypeptide(L)'
;RVLTPNDLKHLVVDEDHEMIYCYVPKVACTNWKRVMMVLTGRGKYSNPMEIPANEAHVSSNLKTLNQYSIPEINHRLKNYMKFLFVRKPFERLVSAYRNKFTQKYNTSFHKRYGTKIVRRQRKNATQEALRKGDDVKFEEFVAYLIDPHTQREEPFNEHWQTVYSLCHPCHIHY
;
A
#
# COMPACT_ATOMS: atom_id res chain seq x y z
N ARG A 1 -19.20 -4.07 -9.04
CA ARG A 1 -19.31 -2.59 -9.18
C ARG A 1 -18.30 -2.17 -10.23
N VAL A 2 -18.65 -1.23 -11.11
CA VAL A 2 -17.71 -0.69 -12.12
C VAL A 2 -16.54 0.02 -11.42
N LEU A 3 -15.31 -0.21 -11.89
CA LEU A 3 -14.11 0.43 -11.35
C LEU A 3 -14.16 1.95 -11.61
N THR A 4 -13.77 2.71 -10.61
CA THR A 4 -13.59 4.17 -10.67
C THR A 4 -12.11 4.51 -10.78
N PRO A 5 -11.72 5.73 -11.20
CA PRO A 5 -10.31 6.12 -11.22
C PRO A 5 -9.60 5.90 -9.87
N ASN A 6 -10.27 6.14 -8.73
CA ASN A 6 -9.65 5.92 -7.42
C ASN A 6 -9.30 4.44 -7.14
N ASP A 7 -10.01 3.49 -7.75
CA ASP A 7 -9.71 2.05 -7.67
C ASP A 7 -8.42 1.68 -8.45
N LEU A 8 -7.97 2.56 -9.36
CA LEU A 8 -6.83 2.32 -10.27
C LEU A 8 -5.53 2.98 -9.80
N LYS A 9 -5.50 3.61 -8.62
CA LYS A 9 -4.32 4.32 -8.08
C LYS A 9 -3.14 3.41 -7.70
N HIS A 10 -3.36 2.11 -7.62
CA HIS A 10 -2.32 1.12 -7.34
C HIS A 10 -1.62 0.60 -8.60
N LEU A 11 -2.11 0.96 -9.78
CA LEU A 11 -1.62 0.48 -11.07
C LEU A 11 -0.59 1.46 -11.61
N VAL A 12 0.70 1.16 -11.41
CA VAL A 12 1.80 1.92 -12.00
C VAL A 12 1.92 1.53 -13.46
N VAL A 13 2.01 2.52 -14.34
CA VAL A 13 2.08 2.33 -15.79
C VAL A 13 3.51 2.63 -16.27
N ASP A 14 4.05 1.72 -17.07
CA ASP A 14 5.20 1.95 -17.92
C ASP A 14 4.72 1.97 -19.38
N GLU A 15 4.78 3.15 -19.99
CA GLU A 15 4.37 3.36 -21.37
C GLU A 15 5.36 2.74 -22.36
N ASP A 16 6.66 2.80 -22.04
CA ASP A 16 7.72 2.47 -22.98
C ASP A 16 7.80 0.94 -23.19
N HIS A 17 7.35 0.18 -22.19
CA HIS A 17 7.30 -1.28 -22.22
C HIS A 17 5.88 -1.87 -22.27
N GLU A 18 4.85 -1.01 -22.35
CA GLU A 18 3.44 -1.41 -22.32
C GLU A 18 3.09 -2.33 -21.13
N MET A 19 3.49 -1.91 -19.92
CA MET A 19 3.30 -2.69 -18.69
C MET A 19 2.49 -1.95 -17.63
N ILE A 20 1.74 -2.70 -16.83
CA ILE A 20 1.04 -2.24 -15.65
C ILE A 20 1.42 -3.11 -14.46
N TYR A 21 2.02 -2.49 -13.45
CA TYR A 21 2.32 -3.13 -12.17
C TYR A 21 1.33 -2.68 -11.09
N CYS A 22 0.53 -3.60 -10.55
CA CYS A 22 -0.26 -3.29 -9.35
C CYS A 22 0.59 -3.43 -8.08
N TYR A 23 0.93 -2.31 -7.43
CA TYR A 23 1.74 -2.36 -6.22
C TYR A 23 0.89 -2.72 -4.98
N VAL A 24 1.32 -3.77 -4.30
CA VAL A 24 0.78 -4.18 -3.00
C VAL A 24 1.84 -3.98 -1.93
N PRO A 25 1.57 -3.17 -0.88
CA PRO A 25 2.53 -3.00 0.20
C PRO A 25 2.92 -4.31 0.88
N LYS A 26 4.18 -4.38 1.31
CA LYS A 26 4.79 -5.54 2.03
C LYS A 26 4.96 -6.80 1.19
N VAL A 27 4.92 -6.63 -0.13
CA VAL A 27 5.20 -7.66 -1.13
C VAL A 27 6.37 -7.23 -2.03
N ALA A 28 7.46 -6.77 -1.40
CA ALA A 28 8.62 -6.19 -2.09
C ALA A 28 8.30 -4.97 -2.99
N CYS A 29 7.21 -4.24 -2.71
CA CYS A 29 6.76 -3.16 -3.59
C CYS A 29 7.76 -2.02 -3.77
N THR A 30 8.59 -1.72 -2.76
CA THR A 30 9.66 -0.72 -2.90
C THR A 30 10.66 -1.13 -3.98
N ASN A 31 11.06 -2.40 -4.03
CA ASN A 31 11.99 -2.90 -5.06
C ASN A 31 11.36 -2.87 -6.45
N TRP A 32 10.10 -3.29 -6.58
CA TRP A 32 9.41 -3.18 -7.88
C TRP A 32 9.21 -1.74 -8.33
N LYS A 33 8.91 -0.80 -7.42
CA LYS A 33 8.86 0.62 -7.78
C LYS A 33 10.21 1.14 -8.27
N ARG A 34 11.31 0.71 -7.66
CA ARG A 34 12.67 1.03 -8.14
C ARG A 34 12.95 0.46 -9.54
N VAL A 35 12.55 -0.78 -9.79
CA VAL A 35 12.65 -1.41 -11.12
C VAL A 35 11.85 -0.61 -12.14
N MET A 36 10.59 -0.27 -11.84
CA MET A 36 9.76 0.55 -12.73
C MET A 36 10.39 1.92 -13.02
N MET A 37 10.97 2.58 -12.00
CA MET A 37 11.65 3.87 -12.19
C MET A 37 12.85 3.76 -13.15
N VAL A 38 13.64 2.68 -13.05
CA VAL A 38 14.77 2.45 -13.97
C VAL A 38 14.28 2.11 -15.38
N LEU A 39 13.25 1.26 -15.50
CA LEU A 39 12.71 0.85 -16.80
C LEU A 39 12.18 2.03 -17.60
N THR A 40 11.49 2.99 -16.96
CA THR A 40 10.99 4.18 -17.68
C THR A 40 12.08 5.08 -18.27
N GLY A 41 13.37 4.85 -17.96
CA GLY A 41 14.51 5.54 -18.59
C GLY A 41 14.60 7.06 -18.37
N ARG A 42 13.67 7.64 -17.60
CA ARG A 42 13.53 9.10 -17.38
C ARG A 42 14.21 9.60 -16.11
N GLY A 43 14.76 8.69 -15.31
CA GLY A 43 15.44 9.00 -14.05
C GLY A 43 16.96 9.07 -14.18
N LYS A 44 17.61 9.60 -13.14
CA LYS A 44 19.08 9.65 -13.04
C LYS A 44 19.75 8.31 -12.65
N TYR A 45 18.95 7.29 -12.37
CA TYR A 45 19.43 6.00 -11.85
C TYR A 45 19.35 4.92 -12.92
N SER A 46 20.42 4.16 -13.08
CA SER A 46 20.47 2.94 -13.90
C SER A 46 20.39 1.67 -13.06
N ASN A 47 20.65 1.76 -11.75
CA ASN A 47 20.58 0.64 -10.81
C ASN A 47 19.45 0.84 -9.80
N PRO A 48 18.46 -0.08 -9.73
CA PRO A 48 17.36 0.01 -8.76
C PRO A 48 17.80 0.14 -7.30
N MET A 49 18.96 -0.43 -6.94
CA MET A 49 19.45 -0.43 -5.57
C MET A 49 20.00 0.91 -5.09
N GLU A 50 20.34 1.81 -6.02
CA GLU A 50 20.82 3.16 -5.71
C GLU A 50 19.69 4.13 -5.37
N ILE A 51 18.44 3.78 -5.72
CA ILE A 51 17.26 4.60 -5.47
C ILE A 51 16.87 4.48 -3.99
N PRO A 52 16.89 5.57 -3.20
CA PRO A 52 16.45 5.57 -1.82
C PRO A 52 14.97 5.14 -1.67
N ALA A 53 14.64 4.46 -0.57
CA ALA A 53 13.28 3.93 -0.38
C ALA A 53 12.21 5.05 -0.35
N ASN A 54 12.53 6.19 0.25
CA ASN A 54 11.65 7.36 0.27
C ASN A 54 11.40 7.91 -1.14
N GLU A 55 12.41 7.92 -2.00
CA GLU A 55 12.28 8.38 -3.39
C GLU A 55 11.41 7.42 -4.23
N ALA A 56 11.55 6.11 -4.01
CA ALA A 56 10.68 5.11 -4.64
C ALA A 56 9.20 5.20 -4.22
N HIS A 57 8.88 5.98 -3.19
CA HIS A 57 7.53 6.21 -2.71
C HIS A 57 6.97 7.60 -3.07
N VAL A 58 7.74 8.44 -3.77
CA VAL A 58 7.25 9.73 -4.28
C VAL A 58 6.29 9.49 -5.44
N SER A 59 5.07 10.01 -5.32
CA SER A 59 3.99 9.80 -6.30
C SER A 59 4.26 10.43 -7.66
N SER A 60 5.08 11.48 -7.75
CA SER A 60 5.46 12.10 -9.02
C SER A 60 6.45 11.28 -9.84
N ASN A 61 7.11 10.27 -9.24
CA ASN A 61 8.15 9.49 -9.93
C ASN A 61 7.58 8.36 -10.79
N LEU A 62 6.33 7.96 -10.56
CA LEU A 62 5.70 6.85 -11.25
C LEU A 62 4.26 7.22 -11.60
N LYS A 63 3.94 7.23 -12.89
CA LYS A 63 2.58 7.54 -13.36
C LYS A 63 1.67 6.35 -13.05
N THR A 64 0.49 6.63 -12.52
CA THR A 64 -0.52 5.62 -12.19
C THR A 64 -1.71 5.70 -13.13
N LEU A 65 -2.39 4.57 -13.34
CA LEU A 65 -3.44 4.44 -14.35
C LEU A 65 -4.60 5.42 -14.14
N ASN A 66 -4.89 5.80 -12.90
CA ASN A 66 -5.92 6.79 -12.57
C ASN A 66 -5.59 8.23 -13.02
N GLN A 67 -4.39 8.50 -13.51
CA GLN A 67 -3.95 9.80 -14.01
C GLN A 67 -4.20 9.96 -15.53
N TYR A 68 -4.80 8.96 -16.17
CA TYR A 68 -5.14 8.96 -17.60
C TYR A 68 -6.65 9.19 -17.80
N SER A 69 -7.04 9.61 -19.00
CA SER A 69 -8.44 9.70 -19.38
C SER A 69 -9.09 8.31 -19.47
N ILE A 70 -10.43 8.24 -19.39
CA ILE A 70 -11.14 6.95 -19.47
C ILE A 70 -10.81 6.15 -20.75
N PRO A 71 -10.77 6.74 -21.96
CA PRO A 71 -10.36 6.01 -23.17
C PRO A 71 -8.94 5.44 -23.07
N GLU A 72 -8.01 6.22 -22.53
CA GLU A 72 -6.61 5.83 -22.32
C GLU A 72 -6.47 4.71 -21.28
N ILE A 73 -7.27 4.73 -20.22
CA ILE A 73 -7.34 3.68 -19.21
C ILE A 73 -7.79 2.37 -19.87
N ASN A 74 -8.87 2.41 -20.63
CA ASN A 74 -9.42 1.22 -21.30
C ASN A 74 -8.44 0.64 -22.31
N HIS A 75 -7.74 1.49 -23.08
CA HIS A 75 -6.70 1.07 -24.00
C HIS A 75 -5.60 0.26 -23.26
N ARG A 76 -5.06 0.80 -22.17
CA ARG A 76 -3.98 0.15 -21.40
C ARG A 76 -4.45 -1.12 -20.71
N LEU A 77 -5.64 -1.10 -20.11
CA LEU A 77 -6.24 -2.29 -19.51
C LEU A 77 -6.46 -3.41 -20.52
N LYS A 78 -6.67 -3.08 -21.80
CA LYS A 78 -6.83 -4.07 -22.88
C LYS A 78 -5.49 -4.58 -23.39
N ASN A 79 -4.53 -3.69 -23.64
CA ASN A 79 -3.36 -4.01 -24.46
C ASN A 79 -2.07 -4.26 -23.66
N TYR A 80 -1.93 -3.71 -22.46
CA TYR A 80 -0.66 -3.78 -21.73
C TYR A 80 -0.52 -5.11 -20.99
N MET A 81 0.71 -5.57 -20.77
CA MET A 81 0.97 -6.66 -19.83
C MET A 81 0.67 -6.17 -18.41
N LYS A 82 -0.17 -6.89 -17.66
CA LYS A 82 -0.52 -6.54 -16.28
C LYS A 82 0.07 -7.59 -15.36
N PHE A 83 0.66 -7.18 -14.25
CA PHE A 83 1.12 -8.14 -13.25
C PHE A 83 1.03 -7.58 -11.83
N LEU A 84 0.99 -8.49 -10.85
CA LEU A 84 1.12 -8.17 -9.45
C LEU A 84 1.90 -9.26 -8.72
N PHE A 85 2.41 -8.93 -7.55
CA PHE A 85 2.98 -9.90 -6.63
C PHE A 85 2.09 -10.05 -5.40
N VAL A 86 1.96 -11.28 -4.93
CA VAL A 86 1.21 -11.62 -3.71
C VAL A 86 2.14 -12.26 -2.68
N ARG A 87 1.74 -12.18 -1.42
CA ARG A 87 2.40 -12.84 -0.29
C ARG A 87 1.33 -13.47 0.59
N LYS A 88 1.69 -14.53 1.32
CA LYS A 88 0.83 -15.13 2.35
C LYS A 88 0.22 -14.02 3.24
N PRO A 89 -1.12 -13.97 3.39
CA PRO A 89 -1.79 -12.84 4.04
C PRO A 89 -1.27 -12.53 5.45
N PHE A 90 -1.06 -13.54 6.29
CA PHE A 90 -0.59 -13.36 7.66
C PHE A 90 0.84 -12.84 7.75
N GLU A 91 1.76 -13.29 6.89
CA GLU A 91 3.11 -12.74 6.85
C GLU A 91 3.11 -11.27 6.41
N ARG A 92 2.22 -10.92 5.49
CA ARG A 92 2.05 -9.53 5.04
C ARG A 92 1.58 -8.65 6.21
N LEU A 93 0.65 -9.14 7.04
CA LEU A 93 0.19 -8.43 8.25
C LEU A 93 1.29 -8.29 9.29
N VAL A 94 2.08 -9.34 9.55
CA VAL A 94 3.24 -9.24 10.47
C VAL A 94 4.26 -8.23 9.95
N SER A 95 4.53 -8.22 8.65
CA SER A 95 5.41 -7.21 8.02
C SER A 95 4.85 -5.80 8.15
N ALA A 96 3.54 -5.61 7.96
CA ALA A 96 2.88 -4.33 8.14
C ALA A 96 3.00 -3.84 9.59
N TYR A 97 2.72 -4.71 10.57
CA TYR A 97 2.82 -4.40 11.99
C TYR A 97 4.25 -3.99 12.38
N ARG A 98 5.25 -4.83 12.07
CA ARG A 98 6.66 -4.54 12.36
C ARG A 98 7.15 -3.27 11.66
N ASN A 99 6.65 -3.00 10.46
CA ASN A 99 7.01 -1.75 9.79
C ASN A 99 6.35 -0.54 10.46
N LYS A 100 5.08 -0.60 10.86
CA LYS A 100 4.31 0.60 11.24
C LYS A 100 4.21 0.88 12.73
N PHE A 101 4.36 -0.13 13.59
CA PHE A 101 4.12 0.01 15.02
C PHE A 101 5.32 -0.33 15.90
N THR A 102 6.37 -0.96 15.36
CA THR A 102 7.59 -1.27 16.16
C THR A 102 8.76 -0.34 15.85
N GLN A 103 8.62 0.56 14.88
CA GLN A 103 9.67 1.49 14.48
C GLN A 103 9.44 2.85 15.12
N LYS A 104 10.33 3.27 16.03
CA LYS A 104 10.16 4.51 16.83
C LYS A 104 9.93 5.78 15.98
N TYR A 105 10.48 5.83 14.77
CA TYR A 105 10.35 6.98 13.87
C TYR A 105 8.98 7.11 13.20
N ASN A 106 8.10 6.09 13.26
CA ASN A 106 6.78 6.11 12.62
C ASN A 106 5.71 6.83 13.46
N THR A 107 6.07 7.99 13.99
CA THR A 107 5.23 8.80 14.90
C THR A 107 3.87 9.12 14.30
N SER A 108 3.76 9.36 12.98
CA SER A 108 2.49 9.62 12.30
C SER A 108 1.54 8.41 12.34
N PHE A 109 2.06 7.19 12.16
CA PHE A 109 1.25 5.96 12.26
C PHE A 109 0.88 5.65 13.71
N HIS A 110 1.81 5.85 14.65
CA HIS A 110 1.54 5.68 16.08
C HIS A 110 0.41 6.62 16.54
N LYS A 111 0.47 7.90 16.14
CA LYS A 111 -0.56 8.88 16.47
C LYS A 111 -1.89 8.56 15.80
N ARG A 112 -1.91 8.31 14.49
CA ARG A 112 -3.15 8.11 13.73
C ARG A 112 -3.84 6.77 14.04
N TYR A 113 -3.08 5.68 13.99
CA TYR A 113 -3.63 4.33 14.13
C TYR A 113 -3.33 3.73 15.49
N GLY A 114 -2.13 3.95 16.03
CA GLY A 114 -1.75 3.31 17.28
C GLY A 114 -2.58 3.76 18.47
N THR A 115 -2.82 5.06 18.63
CA THR A 115 -3.70 5.57 19.70
C THR A 115 -5.15 5.06 19.54
N LYS A 116 -5.62 4.92 18.31
CA LYS A 116 -6.95 4.38 17.98
C LYS A 116 -7.06 2.90 18.37
N ILE A 117 -6.04 2.11 18.04
CA ILE A 117 -5.95 0.69 18.40
C ILE A 117 -5.93 0.54 19.93
N VAL A 118 -5.03 1.25 20.62
CA VAL A 118 -4.92 1.19 22.08
C VAL A 118 -6.24 1.55 22.75
N ARG A 119 -6.88 2.65 22.32
CA ARG A 119 -8.15 3.12 22.91
C ARG A 119 -9.28 2.08 22.81
N ARG A 120 -9.29 1.26 21.76
CA ARG A 120 -10.34 0.25 21.54
C ARG A 120 -10.04 -1.07 22.20
N GLN A 121 -8.82 -1.55 22.02
CA GLN A 121 -8.50 -2.96 22.27
C GLN A 121 -7.89 -3.16 23.65
N ARG A 122 -7.25 -2.13 24.24
CA ARG A 122 -6.54 -2.24 25.51
C ARG A 122 -7.43 -1.87 26.69
N LYS A 123 -7.76 -2.86 27.52
CA LYS A 123 -8.37 -2.63 28.84
C LYS A 123 -7.34 -1.94 29.76
N ASN A 124 -7.74 -0.88 30.44
CA ASN A 124 -6.91 -0.11 31.37
C ASN A 124 -5.65 0.51 30.73
N ALA A 125 -5.79 1.11 29.54
CA ALA A 125 -4.69 1.81 28.89
C ALA A 125 -4.17 3.00 29.74
N THR A 126 -2.85 3.14 29.83
CA THR A 126 -2.22 4.28 30.50
C THR A 126 -2.45 5.56 29.70
N GLN A 127 -2.42 6.72 30.37
CA GLN A 127 -2.51 8.01 29.69
C GLN A 127 -1.40 8.21 28.66
N GLU A 128 -0.22 7.66 28.92
CA GLU A 128 0.89 7.68 27.98
C GLU A 128 0.59 6.87 26.71
N ALA A 129 0.08 5.64 26.84
CA ALA A 129 -0.28 4.80 25.71
C ALA A 129 -1.41 5.42 24.87
N LEU A 130 -2.42 5.99 25.52
CA LEU A 130 -3.51 6.71 24.84
C LEU A 130 -3.03 7.95 24.09
N ARG A 131 -1.97 8.60 24.57
CA ARG A 131 -1.38 9.80 23.95
C ARG A 131 -0.39 9.45 22.84
N LYS A 132 0.48 8.46 23.04
CA LYS A 132 1.59 8.14 22.12
C LYS A 132 1.20 7.09 21.08
N GLY A 133 0.58 5.99 21.50
CA GLY A 133 0.19 4.87 20.63
C GLY A 133 1.38 4.17 19.95
N ASP A 134 2.59 4.29 20.51
CA ASP A 134 3.83 3.72 19.99
C ASP A 134 4.18 2.35 20.59
N ASP A 135 3.29 1.81 21.43
CA ASP A 135 3.43 0.56 22.16
C ASP A 135 2.32 -0.46 21.82
N VAL A 136 1.73 -0.35 20.63
CA VAL A 136 0.68 -1.26 20.14
C VAL A 136 1.20 -2.69 20.07
N LYS A 137 0.49 -3.64 20.67
CA LYS A 137 0.79 -5.07 20.57
C LYS A 137 0.23 -5.67 19.29
N PHE A 138 0.85 -6.76 18.82
CA PHE A 138 0.38 -7.44 17.61
C PHE A 138 -1.05 -7.96 17.74
N GLU A 139 -1.42 -8.51 18.91
CA GLU A 139 -2.78 -8.97 19.20
C GLU A 139 -3.81 -7.84 19.12
N GLU A 140 -3.48 -6.63 19.60
CA GLU A 140 -4.35 -5.45 19.52
C GLU A 140 -4.51 -4.98 18.07
N PHE A 141 -3.42 -5.03 17.29
CA PHE A 141 -3.47 -4.74 15.85
C PHE A 141 -4.38 -5.73 15.11
N VAL A 142 -4.26 -7.03 15.38
CA VAL A 142 -5.14 -8.05 14.77
C VAL A 142 -6.59 -7.85 15.21
N ALA A 143 -6.84 -7.63 16.49
CA ALA A 143 -8.17 -7.35 17.03
C ALA A 143 -8.81 -6.14 16.34
N TYR A 144 -8.04 -5.07 16.12
CA TYR A 144 -8.48 -3.90 15.36
C TYR A 144 -8.89 -4.22 13.91
N LEU A 145 -8.19 -5.15 13.24
CA LEU A 145 -8.51 -5.53 11.85
C LEU A 145 -9.75 -6.41 11.72
N ILE A 146 -10.06 -7.22 12.73
CA ILE A 146 -11.25 -8.08 12.71
C ILE A 146 -12.48 -7.43 13.35
N ASP A 147 -12.30 -6.28 14.03
CA ASP A 147 -13.39 -5.48 14.57
C ASP A 147 -14.26 -4.89 13.45
N PRO A 148 -15.56 -5.26 13.35
CA PRO A 148 -16.47 -4.75 12.33
C PRO A 148 -16.65 -3.23 12.38
N HIS A 149 -16.45 -2.60 13.53
CA HIS A 149 -16.55 -1.15 13.67
C HIS A 149 -15.43 -0.42 12.94
N THR A 150 -14.24 -1.03 12.85
CA THR A 150 -13.09 -0.40 12.21
C THR A 150 -13.35 -0.07 10.75
N GLN A 151 -13.92 -1.01 9.98
CA GLN A 151 -14.20 -0.80 8.55
C GLN A 151 -15.39 0.14 8.30
N ARG A 152 -16.31 0.26 9.26
CA ARG A 152 -17.46 1.17 9.14
C ARG A 152 -17.06 2.64 9.22
N GLU A 153 -16.00 2.94 9.96
CA GLU A 153 -15.55 4.32 10.16
C GLU A 153 -14.64 4.83 9.05
N GLU A 154 -13.69 4.01 8.61
CA GLU A 154 -12.79 4.39 7.53
C GLU A 154 -12.29 3.15 6.77
N PRO A 155 -11.98 3.29 5.46
CA PRO A 155 -11.28 2.25 4.73
C PRO A 155 -9.94 1.91 5.38
N PHE A 156 -9.57 0.64 5.36
CA PHE A 156 -8.25 0.24 5.81
C PHE A 156 -7.14 0.93 5.04
N ASN A 157 -6.04 1.21 5.76
CA ASN A 157 -4.80 1.64 5.15
C ASN A 157 -4.28 0.57 4.18
N GLU A 158 -3.69 1.00 3.07
CA GLU A 158 -3.13 0.12 2.05
C GLU A 158 -2.16 -0.94 2.59
N HIS A 159 -1.47 -0.66 3.71
CA HIS A 159 -0.50 -1.58 4.30
C HIS A 159 -1.11 -2.85 4.89
N TRP A 160 -2.40 -2.83 5.24
CA TRP A 160 -3.14 -4.00 5.72
C TRP A 160 -4.43 -4.28 4.94
N GLN A 161 -4.76 -3.46 3.94
CA GLN A 161 -5.86 -3.69 3.01
C GLN A 161 -5.56 -4.87 2.07
N THR A 162 -6.56 -5.72 1.81
CA THR A 162 -6.40 -6.95 1.02
C THR A 162 -5.90 -6.69 -0.40
N VAL A 163 -5.18 -7.66 -0.98
CA VAL A 163 -4.76 -7.60 -2.40
C VAL A 163 -5.97 -7.41 -3.31
N TYR A 164 -7.05 -8.12 -3.00
CA TYR A 164 -8.31 -8.04 -3.73
C TYR A 164 -8.84 -6.61 -3.83
N SER A 165 -8.87 -5.89 -2.71
CA SER A 165 -9.35 -4.51 -2.64
C SER A 165 -8.41 -3.49 -3.25
N LEU A 166 -7.10 -3.79 -3.36
CA LEU A 166 -6.11 -2.87 -3.92
C LEU A 166 -5.95 -3.02 -5.44
N CYS A 167 -6.06 -4.25 -5.95
CA CYS A 167 -5.72 -4.59 -7.32
C CYS A 167 -6.91 -5.12 -8.14
N HIS A 168 -8.07 -5.39 -7.52
CA HIS A 168 -9.29 -5.80 -8.23
C HIS A 168 -9.10 -6.96 -9.24
N PRO A 169 -8.47 -8.09 -8.87
CA PRO A 169 -8.17 -9.19 -9.80
C PRO A 169 -9.41 -9.87 -10.40
N CYS A 170 -10.61 -9.62 -9.87
CA CYS A 170 -11.87 -10.06 -10.50
C CYS A 170 -12.35 -9.15 -11.63
N HIS A 171 -11.81 -7.94 -11.77
CA HIS A 171 -12.16 -6.98 -12.82
C HIS A 171 -11.00 -6.71 -13.77
N ILE A 172 -9.75 -6.96 -13.35
CA ILE A 172 -8.53 -6.77 -14.13
C ILE A 172 -7.89 -8.13 -14.35
N HIS A 173 -7.65 -8.46 -15.62
CA HIS A 173 -6.94 -9.67 -16.03
C HIS A 173 -5.42 -9.41 -15.97
N TYR A 174 -4.81 -9.91 -14.89
CA TYR A 174 -3.37 -9.99 -14.67
C TYR A 174 -2.80 -11.32 -15.18
#